data_AF-A0A7C4TD85-F1
#
_entry.id   AF-A0A7C4TD85-F1
#
_cell.length_a   1.000
_cell.length_b   1.000
_cell.length_c   1.000
_cell.angle_alpha   90.00
_cell.angle_beta   90.00
_cell.angle_gamma   90.00
#
_symmetry.space_group_name_H-M   'P 1'
#
loop_
_entity.id
_entity.type
_entity.pdbx_description
1 polymer ?
#
loop_
_entity_poly.entity_id
_entity_poly.type
_entity_poly.pdbx_seq_one_letter_code
_entity_poly.pdbx_strand_id
1 'polypeptide(L)'
;MRFILTIVIVFLHFLVALANDNDKGANIRFNPTNASSNLFTNSIGMNFVLISPGTFLMGSPKEELGHDYTEEQHKVSITKGFYMQATEVTQGQWERVMGYNPSFFLNCGKDCPVESVSFKEVEDFIIKLNEIEKGHVYRLPTEAEWEYACRAGTTTPYNNGGTITDAVTFHNEDLERIAWYYANSKEGTHPVGLKEPNNWGLYDMHGNVWEWTQDWYSRYPFGYRTDQGGPPHGWSKVRRGGSWRESPFFCRSAYRSSSRPEVRAPDVGFRLVMEIPEPKAPERPALVTETKVEGPLCKAVEDIYFDLDSDKIRDDMRPILDRVVQMSKEDKTEVHISGHTCDLASDAYNMDLSKRRVNSVKNYLINKGVAAEKIYATYFGKSRPRVPNTDEEHRRLNRRVEIRLFVAEPSAR
;
A
#
# COMPACT_ATOMS: atom_id res chain seq x y z
N MET A 1 -33.56 -24.84 58.91
CA MET A 1 -33.47 -23.37 58.78
C MET A 1 -32.09 -22.80 59.19
N ARG A 2 -30.99 -23.46 58.79
CA ARG A 2 -29.60 -22.98 58.99
C ARG A 2 -28.69 -23.25 57.76
N PHE A 3 -29.27 -23.64 56.63
CA PHE A 3 -28.55 -23.90 55.38
C PHE A 3 -28.90 -22.93 54.22
N ILE A 4 -29.89 -22.05 54.42
CA ILE A 4 -30.31 -21.06 53.40
C ILE A 4 -29.65 -19.69 53.65
N LEU A 5 -29.17 -19.41 54.87
CA LEU A 5 -28.60 -18.10 55.23
C LEU A 5 -27.14 -17.92 54.79
N THR A 6 -26.41 -19.01 54.52
CA THR A 6 -25.00 -18.94 54.09
C THR A 6 -24.87 -18.66 52.58
N ILE A 7 -25.88 -19.02 51.78
CA ILE A 7 -25.86 -18.81 50.32
C ILE A 7 -26.21 -17.36 49.94
N VAL A 8 -27.00 -16.66 50.76
CA VAL A 8 -27.39 -15.27 50.49
C VAL A 8 -26.27 -14.26 50.77
N ILE A 9 -25.35 -14.56 51.71
CA ILE A 9 -24.23 -13.66 52.06
C ILE A 9 -23.09 -13.76 51.04
N VAL A 10 -22.91 -14.92 50.39
CA VAL A 10 -21.94 -15.10 49.30
C VAL A 10 -22.42 -14.44 48.00
N PHE A 11 -23.73 -14.39 47.75
CA PHE A 11 -24.29 -13.69 46.58
C PHE A 11 -24.33 -12.15 46.73
N LEU A 12 -24.42 -11.62 47.96
CA LEU A 12 -24.45 -10.16 48.16
C LEU A 12 -23.07 -9.49 48.14
N HIS A 13 -21.99 -10.24 48.39
CA HIS A 13 -20.61 -9.75 48.17
C HIS A 13 -20.16 -9.85 46.70
N PHE A 14 -20.88 -10.61 45.87
CA PHE A 14 -20.59 -10.72 44.43
C PHE A 14 -21.31 -9.65 43.58
N LEU A 15 -22.35 -9.00 44.13
CA LEU A 15 -23.15 -8.00 43.42
C LEU A 15 -22.72 -6.54 43.64
N VAL A 16 -21.75 -6.26 44.52
CA VAL A 16 -21.18 -4.91 44.70
C VAL A 16 -19.88 -4.71 43.90
N ALA A 17 -19.36 -5.75 43.24
CA ALA A 17 -18.18 -5.66 42.37
C ALA A 17 -18.49 -5.44 40.87
N LEU A 18 -19.77 -5.23 40.50
CA LEU A 18 -20.19 -5.00 39.10
C LEU A 18 -20.72 -3.58 38.84
N ALA A 19 -20.32 -2.61 39.67
CA ALA A 19 -20.68 -1.20 39.48
C ALA A 19 -19.48 -0.29 39.78
N ASN A 20 -18.42 -0.41 38.98
CA ASN A 20 -17.45 0.65 38.65
C ASN A 20 -16.22 0.04 37.96
N ASP A 21 -16.31 -0.20 36.66
CA ASP A 21 -15.13 -0.27 35.80
C ASP A 21 -15.51 -0.06 34.32
N ASN A 22 -16.38 0.93 34.06
CA ASN A 22 -16.66 1.42 32.70
C ASN A 22 -15.70 2.57 32.35
N ASP A 23 -14.38 2.33 32.39
CA ASP A 23 -13.40 3.14 31.63
C ASP A 23 -12.00 2.49 31.56
N LYS A 24 -11.95 1.20 31.23
CA LYS A 24 -10.69 0.53 30.88
C LYS A 24 -10.84 -0.06 29.49
N GLY A 25 -10.48 0.74 28.49
CA GLY A 25 -10.14 0.20 27.17
C GLY A 25 -9.19 -0.98 27.36
N ALA A 26 -9.46 -2.08 26.67
CA ALA A 26 -8.65 -3.27 26.70
C ALA A 26 -7.24 -2.91 26.24
N ASN A 27 -6.35 -2.61 27.19
CA ASN A 27 -4.92 -2.65 26.93
C ASN A 27 -4.60 -4.11 26.63
N ILE A 28 -4.57 -4.46 25.34
CA ILE A 28 -4.04 -5.72 24.84
C ILE A 28 -2.64 -5.84 25.46
N ARG A 29 -2.51 -6.70 26.48
CA ARG A 29 -1.23 -7.02 27.08
C ARG A 29 -0.48 -7.89 26.08
N PHE A 30 0.27 -7.25 25.20
CA PHE A 30 1.29 -7.91 24.40
C PHE A 30 2.19 -8.69 25.35
N ASN A 31 2.25 -10.00 25.19
CA ASN A 31 3.15 -10.85 25.95
C ASN A 31 4.48 -10.88 25.18
N PRO A 32 5.51 -10.11 25.59
CA PRO A 32 6.69 -9.94 24.77
C PRO A 32 7.65 -11.09 25.09
N THR A 33 7.59 -12.17 24.32
CA THR A 33 8.73 -13.07 24.24
C THR A 33 9.82 -12.41 23.38
N ASN A 34 10.77 -11.75 24.05
CA ASN A 34 12.09 -11.31 23.55
C ASN A 34 12.15 -10.38 22.32
N ALA A 35 11.39 -9.27 22.27
CA ALA A 35 11.64 -8.21 21.28
C ALA A 35 11.10 -6.82 21.70
N SER A 36 11.60 -6.23 22.80
CA SER A 36 11.19 -4.86 23.19
C SER A 36 11.70 -3.76 22.24
N SER A 37 12.52 -4.09 21.22
CA SER A 37 13.06 -3.13 20.24
C SER A 37 12.27 -3.02 18.94
N ASN A 38 11.25 -3.86 18.73
CA ASN A 38 10.57 -4.00 17.43
C ASN A 38 9.14 -3.44 17.41
N LEU A 39 8.68 -2.84 18.51
CA LEU A 39 7.32 -2.31 18.63
C LEU A 39 7.32 -0.79 18.72
N PHE A 40 6.36 -0.16 18.05
CA PHE A 40 6.09 1.27 18.13
C PHE A 40 4.60 1.49 18.39
N THR A 41 4.25 2.36 19.32
CA THR A 41 2.86 2.74 19.59
C THR A 41 2.70 4.24 19.40
N ASN A 42 1.79 4.65 18.53
CA ASN A 42 1.52 6.07 18.27
C ASN A 42 0.55 6.68 19.31
N SER A 43 0.30 7.99 19.24
CA SER A 43 -0.57 8.68 20.23
C SER A 43 -2.06 8.29 20.11
N ILE A 44 -2.46 7.68 18.98
CA ILE A 44 -3.81 7.14 18.77
C ILE A 44 -4.01 5.77 19.45
N GLY A 45 -2.91 5.11 19.86
CA GLY A 45 -2.92 3.77 20.45
C GLY A 45 -2.81 2.65 19.42
N MET A 46 -2.31 2.94 18.21
CA MET A 46 -2.00 1.91 17.21
C MET A 46 -0.63 1.32 17.50
N ASN A 47 -0.55 -0.01 17.51
CA ASN A 47 0.71 -0.74 17.69
C ASN A 47 1.24 -1.18 16.33
N PHE A 48 2.52 -0.95 16.09
CA PHE A 48 3.22 -1.33 14.88
C PHE A 48 4.40 -2.23 15.19
N VAL A 49 4.65 -3.20 14.31
CA VAL A 49 5.78 -4.10 14.37
C VAL A 49 6.78 -3.78 13.25
N LEU A 50 8.06 -3.72 13.59
CA LEU A 50 9.14 -3.55 12.62
C LEU A 50 9.26 -4.79 11.73
N ILE A 51 9.02 -4.61 10.44
CA ILE A 51 9.22 -5.61 9.39
C ILE A 51 10.59 -5.35 8.75
N SER A 52 11.48 -6.33 8.86
CA SER A 52 12.84 -6.23 8.30
C SER A 52 12.81 -6.33 6.78
N PRO A 53 13.76 -5.69 6.06
CA PRO A 53 13.97 -5.94 4.65
C PRO A 53 14.19 -7.44 4.37
N GLY A 54 13.81 -7.88 3.18
CA GLY A 54 14.08 -9.24 2.76
C GLY A 54 13.51 -9.55 1.38
N THR A 55 13.69 -10.78 0.97
CA THR A 55 13.24 -11.27 -0.32
C THR A 55 12.38 -12.49 -0.12
N PHE A 56 11.26 -12.57 -0.84
CA PHE A 56 10.33 -13.68 -0.76
C PHE A 56 9.76 -14.05 -2.13
N LEU A 57 9.07 -15.19 -2.18
CA LEU A 57 8.26 -15.59 -3.32
C LEU A 57 6.83 -15.09 -3.10
N MET A 58 6.44 -14.09 -3.89
CA MET A 58 5.08 -13.54 -3.93
C MET A 58 4.24 -14.34 -4.92
N GLY A 59 2.97 -14.56 -4.61
CA GLY A 59 2.08 -15.43 -5.37
C GLY A 59 2.13 -16.89 -4.95
N SER A 60 1.45 -17.76 -5.68
CA SER A 60 1.30 -19.19 -5.36
C SER A 60 1.85 -20.09 -6.48
N PRO A 61 2.38 -21.28 -6.13
CA PRO A 61 2.71 -22.29 -7.13
C PRO A 61 1.44 -22.83 -7.78
N LYS A 62 1.54 -23.36 -9.01
CA LYS A 62 0.39 -23.85 -9.78
C LYS A 62 -0.33 -25.02 -9.14
N GLU A 63 0.39 -25.75 -8.30
CA GLU A 63 -0.08 -26.91 -7.56
C GLU A 63 -0.81 -26.53 -6.26
N GLU A 64 -0.73 -25.26 -5.84
CA GLU A 64 -1.48 -24.78 -4.67
C GLU A 64 -2.98 -24.80 -4.97
N LEU A 65 -3.75 -25.47 -4.12
CA LEU A 65 -5.20 -25.55 -4.29
C LEU A 65 -5.80 -24.14 -4.15
N GLY A 66 -6.55 -23.72 -5.17
CA GLY A 66 -7.10 -22.36 -5.25
C GLY A 66 -6.22 -21.36 -6.01
N HIS A 67 -5.09 -21.78 -6.59
CA HIS A 67 -4.25 -20.97 -7.46
C HIS A 67 -5.04 -20.30 -8.59
N ASP A 68 -4.72 -19.03 -8.84
CA ASP A 68 -5.24 -18.26 -9.98
C ASP A 68 -4.09 -17.71 -10.86
N TYR A 69 -4.34 -17.57 -12.16
CA TYR A 69 -3.32 -17.15 -13.13
C TYR A 69 -2.85 -15.68 -12.95
N THR A 70 -3.51 -14.90 -12.10
CA THR A 70 -3.13 -13.53 -11.75
C THR A 70 -2.18 -13.43 -10.57
N GLU A 71 -1.96 -14.53 -9.83
CA GLU A 71 -1.09 -14.65 -8.66
C GLU A 71 0.13 -15.55 -8.91
N GLU A 72 0.60 -15.62 -10.17
CA GLU A 72 1.76 -16.42 -10.57
C GLU A 72 3.01 -16.08 -9.74
N GLN A 73 3.68 -17.12 -9.25
CA GLN A 73 4.77 -16.97 -8.31
C GLN A 73 5.97 -16.24 -8.93
N HIS A 74 6.48 -15.23 -8.23
CA HIS A 74 7.65 -14.46 -8.65
C HIS A 74 8.42 -13.92 -7.43
N LYS A 75 9.70 -13.61 -7.63
CA LYS A 75 10.59 -13.18 -6.54
C LYS A 75 10.50 -11.66 -6.36
N VAL A 76 10.25 -11.22 -5.13
CA VAL A 76 10.12 -9.81 -4.76
C VAL A 76 11.05 -9.49 -3.59
N SER A 77 11.77 -8.38 -3.70
CA SER A 77 12.61 -7.85 -2.62
C SER A 77 12.03 -6.56 -2.06
N ILE A 78 11.88 -6.55 -0.73
CA ILE A 78 11.64 -5.39 0.11
C ILE A 78 13.01 -4.92 0.61
N THR A 79 13.52 -3.79 0.15
CA THR A 79 14.88 -3.33 0.46
C THR A 79 14.97 -2.45 1.69
N LYS A 80 13.85 -1.83 2.08
CA LYS A 80 13.76 -0.98 3.27
C LYS A 80 12.79 -1.58 4.25
N GLY A 81 13.17 -1.55 5.53
CA GLY A 81 12.27 -1.95 6.59
C GLY A 81 11.15 -0.92 6.72
N PHE A 82 10.02 -1.37 7.25
CA PHE A 82 8.88 -0.53 7.57
C PHE A 82 8.22 -1.06 8.84
N TYR A 83 7.46 -0.20 9.51
CA TYR A 83 6.60 -0.63 10.60
C TYR A 83 5.23 -0.97 10.03
N MET A 84 4.66 -2.15 10.33
CA MET A 84 3.28 -2.50 9.94
C MET A 84 2.40 -2.56 11.18
N GLN A 85 1.19 -2.02 11.09
CA GLN A 85 0.23 -2.09 12.18
C GLN A 85 -0.08 -3.55 12.50
N ALA A 86 0.01 -3.91 13.78
CA ALA A 86 -0.13 -5.28 14.27
C ALA A 86 -1.52 -5.87 13.97
N THR A 87 -2.54 -5.01 13.86
CA THR A 87 -3.93 -5.36 13.60
C THR A 87 -4.48 -4.48 12.48
N GLU A 88 -5.68 -4.78 12.01
CA GLU A 88 -6.48 -3.82 11.24
C GLU A 88 -6.71 -2.52 12.05
N VAL A 89 -6.96 -1.40 11.36
CA VAL A 89 -7.41 -0.17 12.00
C VAL A 89 -8.76 -0.41 12.65
N THR A 90 -8.88 -0.10 13.94
CA THR A 90 -10.11 -0.36 14.69
C THR A 90 -11.12 0.77 14.55
N GLN A 91 -12.40 0.48 14.81
CA GLN A 91 -13.48 1.46 14.83
C GLN A 91 -13.16 2.63 15.80
N GLY A 92 -12.57 2.34 16.96
CA GLY A 92 -12.17 3.36 17.93
C GLY A 92 -10.98 4.22 17.47
N GLN A 93 -10.02 3.63 16.75
CA GLN A 93 -8.92 4.38 16.14
C GLN A 93 -9.43 5.27 15.00
N TRP A 94 -10.34 4.74 14.17
CA TRP A 94 -11.02 5.50 13.12
C TRP A 94 -11.77 6.70 13.70
N GLU A 95 -12.66 6.47 14.67
CA GLU A 95 -13.47 7.51 15.30
C GLU A 95 -12.61 8.61 15.93
N ARG A 96 -11.47 8.28 16.54
CA ARG A 96 -10.56 9.25 17.14
C ARG A 96 -9.91 10.19 16.10
N VAL A 97 -9.64 9.71 14.88
CA VAL A 97 -9.02 10.51 13.81
C VAL A 97 -10.07 11.24 12.98
N MET A 98 -11.20 10.59 12.69
CA MET A 98 -12.19 11.08 11.73
C MET A 98 -13.39 11.77 12.38
N GLY A 99 -13.67 11.49 13.65
CA GLY A 99 -14.78 12.07 14.41
C GLY A 99 -16.15 11.41 14.18
N TYR A 100 -16.20 10.29 13.44
CA TYR A 100 -17.41 9.49 13.19
C TYR A 100 -17.02 8.03 12.94
N ASN A 101 -17.98 7.10 12.97
CA ASN A 101 -17.77 5.68 12.69
C ASN A 101 -18.67 5.20 11.52
N PRO A 102 -18.11 4.81 10.36
CA PRO A 102 -18.87 4.35 9.20
C PRO A 102 -19.23 2.85 9.22
N SER A 103 -18.71 2.09 10.19
CA SER A 103 -18.88 0.64 10.24
C SER A 103 -20.34 0.19 10.20
N PHE A 104 -20.61 -0.88 9.45
CA PHE A 104 -21.87 -1.61 9.50
C PHE A 104 -22.03 -2.37 10.83
N PHE A 105 -20.96 -3.00 11.33
CA PHE A 105 -20.99 -3.80 12.55
C PHE A 105 -20.74 -2.95 13.82
N LEU A 106 -21.60 -1.95 14.06
CA LEU A 106 -21.46 -1.02 15.20
C LEU A 106 -21.50 -1.69 16.57
N ASN A 107 -22.25 -2.79 16.70
CA ASN A 107 -22.39 -3.52 17.97
C ASN A 107 -21.17 -4.40 18.31
N CYS A 108 -20.20 -4.52 17.40
CA CYS A 108 -18.98 -5.29 17.63
C CYS A 108 -18.08 -4.63 18.69
N GLY A 109 -18.07 -3.30 18.73
CA GLY A 109 -17.30 -2.51 19.70
C GLY A 109 -16.08 -1.81 19.10
N LYS A 110 -15.45 -0.95 19.91
CA LYS A 110 -14.36 -0.06 19.47
C LYS A 110 -13.09 -0.80 19.02
N ASP A 111 -12.90 -2.02 19.47
CA ASP A 111 -11.74 -2.85 19.15
C ASP A 111 -11.95 -3.70 17.89
N CYS A 112 -13.13 -3.65 17.27
CA CYS A 112 -13.37 -4.31 15.98
C CYS A 112 -12.77 -3.51 14.83
N PRO A 113 -12.43 -4.14 13.70
CA PRO A 113 -11.93 -3.42 12.53
C PRO A 113 -12.97 -2.41 12.05
N VAL A 114 -12.50 -1.24 11.64
CA VAL A 114 -13.34 -0.34 10.84
C VAL A 114 -13.57 -0.98 9.48
N GLU A 115 -14.83 -1.01 9.06
CA GLU A 115 -15.22 -1.48 7.73
C GLU A 115 -16.25 -0.54 7.10
N SER A 116 -16.73 -0.88 5.90
CA SER A 116 -17.58 0.00 5.09
C SER A 116 -16.87 1.31 4.72
N VAL A 117 -15.54 1.27 4.58
CA VAL A 117 -14.70 2.40 4.19
C VAL A 117 -14.22 2.26 2.75
N SER A 118 -14.39 3.32 1.96
CA SER A 118 -13.86 3.39 0.60
C SER A 118 -12.37 3.73 0.61
N PHE A 119 -11.67 3.41 -0.48
CA PHE A 119 -10.25 3.74 -0.61
C PHE A 119 -9.97 5.23 -0.40
N LYS A 120 -10.88 6.09 -0.90
CA LYS A 120 -10.78 7.55 -0.74
C LYS A 120 -10.89 8.00 0.72
N GLU A 121 -11.80 7.41 1.49
CA GLU A 121 -11.92 7.74 2.92
C GLU A 121 -10.71 7.24 3.71
N VAL A 122 -10.11 6.12 3.31
CA VAL A 122 -8.85 5.64 3.88
C VAL A 122 -7.72 6.63 3.62
N GLU A 123 -7.61 7.21 2.42
CA GLU A 123 -6.65 8.28 2.14
C GLU A 123 -6.90 9.51 3.03
N ASP A 124 -8.15 9.92 3.21
CA ASP A 124 -8.50 11.06 4.06
C ASP A 124 -8.16 10.79 5.53
N PHE A 125 -8.37 9.56 6.01
CA PHE A 125 -7.92 9.10 7.32
C PHE A 125 -6.40 9.20 7.46
N ILE A 126 -5.64 8.73 6.47
CA ILE A 126 -4.17 8.76 6.47
C ILE A 126 -3.65 10.21 6.48
N ILE A 127 -4.26 11.10 5.71
CA ILE A 127 -3.91 12.54 5.69
C ILE A 127 -4.05 13.12 7.10
N LYS A 128 -5.21 12.94 7.74
CA LYS A 128 -5.43 13.44 9.10
C LYS A 128 -4.51 12.79 10.13
N LEU A 129 -4.25 11.49 10.02
CA LEU A 129 -3.31 10.80 10.90
C LEU A 129 -1.91 11.40 10.80
N ASN A 130 -1.42 11.66 9.59
CA ASN A 130 -0.12 12.31 9.36
C ASN A 130 -0.06 13.76 9.88
N GLU A 131 -1.18 14.48 9.90
CA GLU A 131 -1.26 15.82 10.51
C GLU A 131 -1.17 15.78 12.05
N ILE A 132 -1.77 14.76 12.66
CA ILE A 132 -1.76 14.53 14.11
C ILE A 132 -0.37 14.05 14.57
N GLU A 133 0.16 13.03 13.90
CA GLU A 133 1.40 12.33 14.25
C GLU A 133 2.64 12.95 13.59
N LYS A 134 2.85 14.24 13.81
CA LYS A 134 3.95 14.99 13.19
C LYS A 134 5.29 14.30 13.40
N GLY A 135 6.02 14.06 12.30
CA GLY A 135 7.32 13.41 12.31
C GLY A 135 7.29 11.93 11.91
N HIS A 136 6.11 11.34 11.78
CA HIS A 136 5.91 10.02 11.19
C HIS A 136 5.20 10.13 9.84
N VAL A 137 5.39 9.12 8.99
CA VAL A 137 4.70 9.02 7.69
C VAL A 137 3.98 7.69 7.66
N TYR A 138 2.65 7.75 7.65
CA TYR A 138 1.76 6.60 7.49
C TYR A 138 1.22 6.53 6.07
N ARG A 139 1.06 5.31 5.58
CA ARG A 139 0.43 5.00 4.29
C ARG A 139 -0.21 3.61 4.32
N LEU A 140 -0.95 3.27 3.27
CA LEU A 140 -1.32 1.88 3.02
C LEU A 140 -0.07 1.05 2.67
N PRO A 141 -0.03 -0.25 3.03
CA PRO A 141 0.98 -1.14 2.50
C PRO A 141 0.85 -1.24 0.98
N THR A 142 1.96 -1.43 0.29
CA THR A 142 1.92 -2.02 -1.04
C THR A 142 1.41 -3.46 -0.94
N GLU A 143 0.90 -4.01 -2.03
CA GLU A 143 0.48 -5.41 -2.07
C GLU A 143 1.64 -6.36 -1.73
N ALA A 144 2.84 -6.05 -2.20
CA ALA A 144 4.04 -6.84 -1.92
C ALA A 144 4.42 -6.80 -0.44
N GLU A 145 4.38 -5.62 0.18
CA GLU A 145 4.61 -5.48 1.63
C GLU A 145 3.57 -6.26 2.44
N TRP A 146 2.30 -6.20 2.02
CA TRP A 146 1.21 -6.93 2.66
C TRP A 146 1.44 -8.44 2.60
N GLU A 147 1.73 -9.00 1.42
CA GLU A 147 1.93 -10.45 1.28
C GLU A 147 3.20 -10.92 1.99
N TYR A 148 4.28 -10.14 1.91
CA TYR A 148 5.52 -10.41 2.63
C TYR A 148 5.28 -10.50 4.14
N ALA A 149 4.57 -9.51 4.68
CA ALA A 149 4.21 -9.42 6.08
C ALA A 149 3.23 -10.53 6.50
N CYS A 150 2.25 -10.86 5.66
CA CYS A 150 1.31 -11.96 5.90
C CYS A 150 2.04 -13.28 6.09
N ARG A 151 2.93 -13.61 5.15
CA ARG A 151 3.70 -14.87 5.12
C ARG A 151 4.66 -15.01 6.29
N ALA A 152 5.25 -13.92 6.77
CA ALA A 152 6.20 -13.93 7.89
C ALA A 152 7.26 -15.04 7.81
N GLY A 153 7.78 -15.27 6.60
CA GLY A 153 8.81 -16.27 6.30
C GLY A 153 8.29 -17.63 5.80
N THR A 154 6.97 -17.90 5.80
CA THR A 154 6.43 -19.12 5.22
C THR A 154 6.22 -19.02 3.71
N THR A 155 6.15 -20.17 3.04
CA THR A 155 5.80 -20.29 1.61
C THR A 155 4.46 -20.99 1.39
N THR A 156 3.74 -21.27 2.48
CA THR A 156 2.47 -22.01 2.51
C THR A 156 1.28 -21.10 2.26
N PRO A 157 0.07 -21.66 2.01
CA PRO A 157 -1.16 -20.88 1.91
C PRO A 157 -1.42 -20.03 3.15
N TYR A 158 -1.19 -20.59 4.35
CA TYR A 158 -1.39 -19.92 5.64
C TYR A 158 -0.07 -19.63 6.35
N ASN A 159 -0.02 -18.53 7.09
CA ASN A 159 1.18 -18.04 7.79
C ASN A 159 1.70 -18.97 8.90
N ASN A 160 0.88 -19.93 9.34
CA ASN A 160 1.20 -20.92 10.37
C ASN A 160 1.76 -22.24 9.80
N GLY A 161 2.02 -22.29 8.49
CA GLY A 161 2.48 -23.50 7.80
C GLY A 161 1.34 -24.41 7.31
N GLY A 162 0.09 -24.05 7.60
CA GLY A 162 -1.08 -24.80 7.17
C GLY A 162 -1.39 -24.69 5.68
N THR A 163 -2.27 -25.57 5.22
CA THR A 163 -2.66 -25.67 3.81
C THR A 163 -4.16 -25.83 3.63
N ILE A 164 -4.62 -25.75 2.39
CA ILE A 164 -5.98 -26.08 2.04
C ILE A 164 -6.09 -27.60 1.83
N THR A 165 -6.92 -28.24 2.64
CA THR A 165 -7.10 -29.69 2.64
C THR A 165 -8.26 -30.16 1.75
N ASP A 166 -9.24 -29.30 1.48
CA ASP A 166 -10.41 -29.63 0.65
C ASP A 166 -11.04 -28.37 0.03
N ALA A 167 -11.57 -28.51 -1.19
CA ALA A 167 -12.27 -27.48 -1.93
C ALA A 167 -13.77 -27.34 -1.68
N VAL A 168 -14.34 -28.30 -0.96
CA VAL A 168 -15.79 -28.40 -0.82
C VAL A 168 -16.26 -27.94 0.56
N THR A 169 -15.39 -28.00 1.57
CA THR A 169 -15.74 -27.64 2.96
C THR A 169 -15.41 -26.19 3.28
N PHE A 170 -16.36 -25.51 3.90
CA PHE A 170 -16.19 -24.13 4.37
C PHE A 170 -15.36 -24.01 5.66
N HIS A 171 -14.83 -25.13 6.18
CA HIS A 171 -14.09 -25.21 7.43
C HIS A 171 -12.67 -25.70 7.17
N ASN A 172 -11.68 -25.11 7.83
CA ASN A 172 -10.28 -25.53 7.75
C ASN A 172 -9.61 -25.41 9.13
N GLU A 173 -9.05 -26.51 9.62
CA GLU A 173 -8.46 -26.58 10.98
C GLU A 173 -7.21 -25.70 11.13
N ASP A 174 -6.40 -25.59 10.08
CA ASP A 174 -5.21 -24.74 10.08
C ASP A 174 -5.61 -23.25 10.14
N LEU A 175 -6.70 -22.87 9.48
CA LEU A 175 -7.20 -21.50 9.45
C LEU A 175 -7.92 -21.09 10.74
N GLU A 176 -8.53 -22.05 11.44
CA GLU A 176 -9.35 -21.83 12.65
C GLU A 176 -8.62 -21.05 13.75
N ARG A 177 -7.32 -21.28 13.90
CA ARG A 177 -6.49 -20.65 14.95
C ARG A 177 -6.08 -19.22 14.64
N ILE A 178 -6.04 -18.85 13.36
CA ILE A 178 -5.41 -17.61 12.88
C ILE A 178 -6.40 -16.64 12.22
N ALA A 179 -7.66 -17.05 12.01
CA ALA A 179 -8.62 -16.27 11.23
C ALA A 179 -10.06 -16.30 11.76
N TRP A 180 -10.77 -15.19 11.51
CA TRP A 180 -12.22 -15.13 11.50
C TRP A 180 -12.72 -15.21 10.06
N TYR A 181 -13.35 -16.32 9.67
CA TYR A 181 -13.78 -16.60 8.30
C TYR A 181 -15.17 -17.23 8.32
N TYR A 182 -15.73 -17.59 7.16
CA TYR A 182 -17.13 -17.99 7.02
C TYR A 182 -17.60 -19.00 8.08
N ALA A 183 -16.80 -20.03 8.38
CA ALA A 183 -17.22 -21.10 9.29
C ALA A 183 -17.25 -20.71 10.79
N ASN A 184 -16.47 -19.72 11.22
CA ASN A 184 -16.32 -19.41 12.65
C ASN A 184 -16.67 -17.97 13.03
N SER A 185 -16.90 -17.09 12.06
CA SER A 185 -17.18 -15.67 12.31
C SER A 185 -18.58 -15.38 12.83
N LYS A 186 -19.53 -16.31 12.66
CA LYS A 186 -20.96 -16.09 12.98
C LYS A 186 -21.53 -14.85 12.28
N GLU A 187 -21.16 -14.68 11.01
CA GLU A 187 -21.68 -13.63 10.11
C GLU A 187 -21.33 -12.18 10.50
N GLY A 188 -20.15 -11.96 11.10
CA GLY A 188 -19.70 -10.60 11.38
C GLY A 188 -18.23 -10.48 11.73
N THR A 189 -17.79 -9.22 11.86
CA THR A 189 -16.43 -8.89 12.33
C THR A 189 -16.26 -9.22 13.81
N HIS A 190 -15.01 -9.38 14.22
CA HIS A 190 -14.63 -9.63 15.62
C HIS A 190 -13.58 -8.60 16.07
N PRO A 191 -13.43 -8.37 17.39
CA PRO A 191 -12.34 -7.57 17.90
C PRO A 191 -11.00 -8.08 17.38
N VAL A 192 -10.14 -7.14 16.99
CA VAL A 192 -8.83 -7.46 16.41
C VAL A 192 -7.92 -8.15 17.43
N GLY A 193 -6.99 -8.97 16.95
CA GLY A 193 -5.96 -9.59 17.77
C GLY A 193 -6.45 -10.70 18.69
N LEU A 194 -7.64 -11.27 18.43
CA LEU A 194 -8.19 -12.39 19.22
C LEU A 194 -7.83 -13.77 18.69
N LYS A 195 -7.28 -13.85 17.47
CA LYS A 195 -6.69 -15.07 16.89
C LYS A 195 -5.17 -15.05 17.08
N GLU A 196 -4.51 -16.16 16.75
CA GLU A 196 -3.05 -16.25 16.86
C GLU A 196 -2.36 -15.35 15.83
N PRO A 197 -1.29 -14.61 16.21
CA PRO A 197 -0.52 -13.82 15.27
C PRO A 197 0.40 -14.70 14.42
N ASN A 198 0.90 -14.15 13.33
CA ASN A 198 2.00 -14.76 12.59
C ASN A 198 3.35 -14.62 13.35
N ASN A 199 4.41 -15.20 12.78
CA ASN A 199 5.75 -15.20 13.36
C ASN A 199 6.35 -13.79 13.57
N TRP A 200 5.76 -12.75 12.97
CA TRP A 200 6.18 -11.36 13.13
C TRP A 200 5.23 -10.55 14.01
N GLY A 201 4.27 -11.18 14.69
CA GLY A 201 3.36 -10.48 15.61
C GLY A 201 2.25 -9.69 14.93
N LEU A 202 1.92 -10.01 13.67
CA LEU A 202 0.76 -9.46 12.98
C LEU A 202 -0.44 -10.41 13.11
N TYR A 203 -1.58 -9.84 13.48
CA TYR A 203 -2.84 -10.53 13.71
C TYR A 203 -3.79 -10.31 12.53
N ASP A 204 -4.75 -11.22 12.40
CA ASP A 204 -5.87 -11.12 11.46
C ASP A 204 -5.41 -10.90 10.00
N MET A 205 -4.21 -11.39 9.64
CA MET A 205 -3.73 -11.37 8.25
C MET A 205 -4.53 -12.33 7.35
N HIS A 206 -5.36 -13.17 7.95
CA HIS A 206 -6.29 -14.09 7.31
C HIS A 206 -7.68 -13.86 7.90
N GLY A 207 -8.66 -13.48 7.08
CA GLY A 207 -10.04 -13.25 7.51
C GLY A 207 -10.30 -11.89 8.17
N ASN A 208 -11.31 -11.84 9.03
CA ASN A 208 -11.92 -10.66 9.66
C ASN A 208 -12.43 -9.64 8.64
N VAL A 209 -11.59 -8.76 8.08
CA VAL A 209 -11.96 -7.92 6.93
C VAL A 209 -10.91 -7.97 5.83
N TRP A 210 -11.37 -7.82 4.59
CA TRP A 210 -10.48 -7.52 3.46
C TRP A 210 -9.74 -6.23 3.74
N GLU A 211 -8.48 -6.16 3.35
CA GLU A 211 -7.66 -4.99 3.59
C GLU A 211 -7.25 -4.30 2.29
N TRP A 212 -7.58 -3.01 2.17
CA TRP A 212 -7.07 -2.18 1.08
C TRP A 212 -5.53 -2.14 1.08
N THR A 213 -4.93 -2.25 -0.11
CA THR A 213 -3.51 -1.96 -0.34
C THR A 213 -3.36 -0.82 -1.34
N GLN A 214 -2.19 -0.19 -1.41
CA GLN A 214 -1.95 0.99 -2.25
C GLN A 214 -2.13 0.72 -3.75
N ASP A 215 -1.96 -0.54 -4.16
CA ASP A 215 -1.75 -0.97 -5.53
C ASP A 215 -3.04 -0.98 -6.36
N TRP A 216 -2.90 -0.64 -7.64
CA TRP A 216 -3.93 -0.91 -8.63
C TRP A 216 -3.89 -2.38 -9.03
N TYR A 217 -5.06 -3.01 -9.15
CA TYR A 217 -5.16 -4.42 -9.48
C TYR A 217 -4.77 -4.68 -10.93
N SER A 218 -3.77 -5.54 -11.11
CA SER A 218 -3.37 -6.12 -12.39
C SER A 218 -2.79 -7.50 -12.14
N ARG A 219 -2.75 -8.32 -13.19
CA ARG A 219 -1.99 -9.57 -13.21
C ARG A 219 -0.53 -9.31 -12.80
N TYR A 220 0.02 -10.19 -11.97
CA TYR A 220 1.43 -10.12 -11.63
C TYR A 220 2.30 -10.15 -12.89
N PRO A 221 3.20 -9.18 -13.04
CA PRO A 221 4.06 -9.13 -14.21
C PRO A 221 5.16 -10.17 -14.08
N PHE A 222 5.64 -10.70 -15.21
CA PHE A 222 6.74 -11.67 -15.20
C PHE A 222 8.04 -11.05 -14.66
N GLY A 223 8.84 -11.86 -13.96
CA GLY A 223 10.21 -11.51 -13.56
C GLY A 223 10.41 -11.06 -12.10
N TYR A 224 11.66 -10.75 -11.76
CA TYR A 224 12.07 -10.28 -10.43
C TYR A 224 11.66 -8.83 -10.17
N ARG A 225 11.23 -8.52 -8.94
CA ARG A 225 10.80 -7.18 -8.52
C ARG A 225 11.57 -6.70 -7.28
N THR A 226 11.78 -5.39 -7.19
CA THR A 226 12.41 -4.71 -6.05
C THR A 226 11.59 -3.47 -5.71
N ASP A 227 11.01 -3.41 -4.52
CA ASP A 227 10.24 -2.25 -3.97
C ASP A 227 9.16 -1.65 -4.88
N GLN A 228 8.67 -2.40 -5.87
CA GLN A 228 7.70 -1.87 -6.81
C GLN A 228 6.29 -2.10 -6.29
N GLY A 229 5.56 -1.00 -6.13
CA GLY A 229 4.11 -1.04 -6.13
C GLY A 229 3.57 -1.46 -7.50
N GLY A 230 2.27 -1.71 -7.53
CA GLY A 230 1.52 -2.11 -8.71
C GLY A 230 1.50 -1.04 -9.80
N PRO A 231 0.78 -1.28 -10.91
CA PRO A 231 0.71 -0.33 -12.02
C PRO A 231 0.25 1.05 -11.53
N PRO A 232 0.67 2.14 -12.20
CA PRO A 232 0.39 3.52 -11.74
C PRO A 232 -1.12 3.87 -11.79
N HIS A 233 -1.88 3.15 -12.61
CA HIS A 233 -3.31 3.33 -12.83
C HIS A 233 -4.02 1.98 -12.97
N GLY A 234 -5.31 1.96 -12.68
CA GLY A 234 -6.16 0.78 -12.88
C GLY A 234 -7.63 1.11 -12.64
N TRP A 235 -8.48 0.08 -12.79
CA TRP A 235 -9.92 0.19 -12.58
C TRP A 235 -10.36 -0.10 -11.15
N SER A 236 -9.57 -0.92 -10.44
CA SER A 236 -9.86 -1.40 -9.10
C SER A 236 -8.58 -1.40 -8.28
N LYS A 237 -8.69 -1.13 -6.99
CA LYS A 237 -7.60 -1.26 -6.02
C LYS A 237 -7.55 -2.68 -5.49
N VAL A 238 -6.35 -3.15 -5.19
CA VAL A 238 -6.11 -4.46 -4.61
C VAL A 238 -6.67 -4.51 -3.18
N ARG A 239 -7.24 -5.65 -2.81
CA ARG A 239 -7.56 -6.02 -1.43
C ARG A 239 -7.02 -7.42 -1.11
N ARG A 240 -6.56 -7.64 0.11
CA ARG A 240 -5.93 -8.89 0.56
C ARG A 240 -6.53 -9.41 1.88
N GLY A 241 -6.25 -10.66 2.23
CA GLY A 241 -6.57 -11.25 3.55
C GLY A 241 -7.80 -12.15 3.62
N GLY A 242 -8.80 -11.95 2.77
CA GLY A 242 -10.12 -12.56 2.99
C GLY A 242 -10.91 -11.75 4.02
N SER A 243 -12.09 -12.24 4.41
CA SER A 243 -12.92 -11.59 5.42
C SER A 243 -13.77 -12.61 6.18
N TRP A 244 -14.54 -12.13 7.15
CA TRP A 244 -15.44 -12.93 7.98
C TRP A 244 -16.44 -13.78 7.19
N ARG A 245 -16.74 -13.44 5.94
CA ARG A 245 -17.69 -14.15 5.07
C ARG A 245 -17.03 -15.05 4.03
N GLU A 246 -15.70 -15.09 3.99
CA GLU A 246 -14.97 -15.79 2.97
C GLU A 246 -14.68 -17.24 3.33
N SER A 247 -14.62 -18.09 2.30
CA SER A 247 -14.17 -19.47 2.45
C SER A 247 -12.65 -19.52 2.66
N PRO A 248 -12.12 -20.67 3.11
CA PRO A 248 -10.67 -20.83 3.32
C PRO A 248 -9.80 -20.50 2.10
N PHE A 249 -10.35 -20.64 0.88
CA PHE A 249 -9.68 -20.32 -0.39
C PHE A 249 -9.26 -18.88 -0.55
N PHE A 250 -10.16 -17.98 -0.14
CA PHE A 250 -9.99 -16.55 -0.33
C PHE A 250 -9.21 -15.91 0.81
N CYS A 251 -8.93 -16.69 1.87
CA CYS A 251 -8.11 -16.29 3.01
C CYS A 251 -6.63 -16.66 2.84
N ARG A 252 -6.18 -17.22 1.70
CA ARG A 252 -4.78 -17.57 1.49
C ARG A 252 -3.88 -16.33 1.43
N SER A 253 -2.62 -16.49 1.84
CA SER A 253 -1.59 -15.45 1.73
C SER A 253 -1.47 -14.91 0.30
N ALA A 254 -1.50 -15.79 -0.71
CA ALA A 254 -1.39 -15.40 -2.11
C ALA A 254 -2.69 -14.82 -2.69
N TYR A 255 -3.86 -15.12 -2.12
CA TYR A 255 -5.13 -14.80 -2.76
C TYR A 255 -5.40 -13.30 -2.85
N ARG A 256 -5.65 -12.84 -4.07
CA ARG A 256 -5.82 -11.44 -4.40
C ARG A 256 -7.26 -11.18 -4.81
N SER A 257 -7.84 -10.12 -4.25
CA SER A 257 -9.11 -9.58 -4.73
C SER A 257 -8.92 -8.13 -5.15
N SER A 258 -9.97 -7.56 -5.72
CA SER A 258 -10.01 -6.14 -6.00
C SER A 258 -11.40 -5.56 -5.82
N SER A 259 -11.46 -4.25 -5.67
CA SER A 259 -12.72 -3.51 -5.76
C SER A 259 -12.47 -2.13 -6.29
N ARG A 260 -13.53 -1.53 -6.85
CA ARG A 260 -13.47 -0.14 -7.27
C ARG A 260 -13.18 0.75 -6.05
N PRO A 261 -12.36 1.80 -6.20
CA PRO A 261 -11.97 2.67 -5.09
C PRO A 261 -13.15 3.26 -4.30
N GLU A 262 -14.30 3.45 -4.96
CA GLU A 262 -15.49 4.07 -4.40
C GLU A 262 -16.38 3.10 -3.60
N VAL A 263 -16.12 1.79 -3.70
CA VAL A 263 -16.93 0.76 -3.05
C VAL A 263 -16.69 0.80 -1.55
N ARG A 264 -17.81 0.80 -0.81
CA ARG A 264 -17.87 0.52 0.62
C ARG A 264 -18.54 -0.83 0.79
N ALA A 265 -17.94 -1.71 1.58
CA ALA A 265 -18.52 -3.01 1.86
C ALA A 265 -18.24 -3.42 3.32
N PRO A 266 -19.18 -4.16 3.94
CA PRO A 266 -19.15 -4.44 5.38
C PRO A 266 -18.08 -5.45 5.81
N ASP A 267 -17.24 -5.83 4.88
CA ASP A 267 -16.17 -6.80 5.03
C ASP A 267 -14.85 -6.23 4.51
N VAL A 268 -14.73 -4.89 4.42
CA VAL A 268 -13.56 -4.19 3.89
C VAL A 268 -13.09 -3.09 4.82
N GLY A 269 -11.90 -3.28 5.37
CA GLY A 269 -11.14 -2.30 6.14
C GLY A 269 -9.74 -2.13 5.56
N PHE A 270 -8.77 -1.90 6.44
CA PHE A 270 -7.37 -1.70 6.09
C PHE A 270 -6.47 -1.77 7.33
N ARG A 271 -5.17 -1.96 7.09
CA ARG A 271 -4.11 -1.70 8.08
C ARG A 271 -3.08 -0.74 7.50
N LEU A 272 -2.26 -0.17 8.36
CA LEU A 272 -1.27 0.84 7.97
C LEU A 272 0.15 0.29 7.98
N VAL A 273 0.99 0.96 7.21
CA VAL A 273 2.43 0.98 7.46
C VAL A 273 2.88 2.37 7.88
N MET A 274 3.92 2.43 8.69
CA MET A 274 4.66 3.63 9.03
C MET A 274 6.09 3.49 8.49
N GLU A 275 6.56 4.50 7.77
CA GLU A 275 7.91 4.50 7.23
C GLU A 275 8.95 4.68 8.34
N ILE A 276 10.11 4.03 8.18
CA ILE A 276 11.26 4.31 9.02
C ILE A 276 11.83 5.66 8.57
N PRO A 277 11.93 6.68 9.45
CA PRO A 277 12.53 7.96 9.08
C PRO A 277 13.94 7.72 8.56
N GLU A 278 14.21 8.07 7.31
CA GLU A 278 15.61 8.06 6.86
C GLU A 278 16.38 9.11 7.64
N PRO A 279 17.63 8.81 8.07
CA PRO A 279 18.47 9.84 8.63
C PRO A 279 18.56 10.96 7.60
N LYS A 280 18.09 12.16 7.97
CA LYS A 280 18.23 13.35 7.12
C LYS A 280 19.68 13.41 6.68
N ALA A 281 19.94 13.23 5.38
CA ALA A 281 21.25 13.53 4.82
C ALA A 281 21.65 14.93 5.31
N PRO A 282 22.92 15.17 5.69
CA PRO A 282 23.34 16.47 6.19
C PRO A 282 22.84 17.53 5.22
N GLU A 283 22.04 18.47 5.74
CA GLU A 283 21.47 19.55 4.96
C GLU A 283 22.62 20.20 4.18
N ARG A 284 22.59 20.07 2.84
CA ARG A 284 23.39 20.97 2.02
C ARG A 284 22.94 22.38 2.41
N PRO A 285 23.87 23.35 2.56
CA PRO A 285 23.51 24.72 2.89
C PRO A 285 22.33 25.15 2.03
N ALA A 286 21.23 25.50 2.69
CA ALA A 286 19.99 25.83 2.01
C ALA A 286 20.28 26.90 0.96
N LEU A 287 20.01 26.58 -0.31
CA LEU A 287 19.71 27.62 -1.28
C LEU A 287 18.43 28.27 -0.77
N VAL A 288 18.61 29.52 -0.35
CA VAL A 288 17.64 30.57 -0.02
C VAL A 288 16.17 30.13 -0.13
N THR A 289 15.50 30.18 1.02
CA THR A 289 14.05 30.12 1.25
C THR A 289 13.21 30.52 0.03
N GLU A 290 12.53 29.55 -0.59
CA GLU A 290 11.39 29.84 -1.43
C GLU A 290 10.15 30.01 -0.54
N THR A 291 9.73 31.27 -0.42
CA THR A 291 8.34 31.65 -0.15
C THR A 291 7.37 30.77 -0.92
N LYS A 292 6.27 30.37 -0.29
CA LYS A 292 5.14 29.68 -0.92
C LYS A 292 4.67 30.49 -2.14
N VAL A 293 5.11 30.12 -3.33
CA VAL A 293 4.62 30.68 -4.60
C VAL A 293 3.45 29.81 -5.02
N GLU A 294 2.26 30.40 -5.07
CA GLU A 294 1.12 29.83 -5.80
C GLU A 294 1.54 29.73 -7.27
N GLY A 295 1.95 28.52 -7.67
CA GLY A 295 2.49 28.21 -8.99
C GLY A 295 1.55 27.30 -9.77
N PRO A 296 1.68 27.26 -11.11
CA PRO A 296 0.81 26.48 -11.98
C PRO A 296 0.78 25.00 -11.61
N LEU A 297 -0.41 24.41 -11.65
CA LEU A 297 -0.65 22.99 -11.36
C LEU A 297 0.22 22.11 -12.28
N CYS A 298 1.10 21.31 -11.69
CA CYS A 298 1.95 20.36 -12.41
C CYS A 298 1.28 18.98 -12.48
N LYS A 299 0.87 18.55 -13.68
CA LYS A 299 0.39 17.19 -13.95
C LYS A 299 1.57 16.34 -14.45
N ALA A 300 1.98 15.33 -13.68
CA ALA A 300 2.96 14.35 -14.11
C ALA A 300 2.32 13.31 -15.04
N VAL A 301 3.03 12.92 -16.10
CA VAL A 301 2.65 11.84 -17.00
C VAL A 301 3.72 10.76 -16.96
N GLU A 302 3.37 9.52 -17.32
CA GLU A 302 4.32 8.43 -17.49
C GLU A 302 5.47 8.82 -18.44
N ASP A 303 6.68 8.36 -18.13
CA ASP A 303 7.86 8.67 -18.92
C ASP A 303 7.94 7.81 -20.18
N ILE A 304 8.67 8.32 -21.18
CA ILE A 304 8.89 7.65 -22.44
C ILE A 304 10.22 6.92 -22.41
N TYR A 305 10.19 5.60 -22.39
CA TYR A 305 11.39 4.77 -22.35
C TYR A 305 11.94 4.46 -23.75
N PHE A 306 13.25 4.29 -23.81
CA PHE A 306 14.00 4.02 -25.04
C PHE A 306 14.88 2.79 -24.89
N ASP A 307 15.06 2.08 -26.00
CA ASP A 307 16.03 0.99 -26.08
C ASP A 307 17.47 1.50 -25.99
N LEU A 308 18.42 0.58 -25.77
CA LEU A 308 19.84 0.90 -25.72
C LEU A 308 20.26 1.59 -27.03
N ASP A 309 21.03 2.68 -26.90
CA ASP A 309 21.53 3.47 -28.04
C ASP A 309 20.46 3.81 -29.09
N SER A 310 19.25 4.13 -28.62
CA SER A 310 18.15 4.47 -29.51
C SER A 310 17.45 5.75 -29.07
N ASP A 311 17.08 6.55 -30.06
CA ASP A 311 16.17 7.70 -30.00
C ASP A 311 14.85 7.41 -30.73
N LYS A 312 14.63 6.17 -31.17
CA LYS A 312 13.37 5.74 -31.76
C LYS A 312 12.34 5.55 -30.66
N ILE A 313 11.20 6.24 -30.77
CA ILE A 313 10.05 6.02 -29.89
C ILE A 313 9.51 4.62 -30.15
N ARG A 314 9.44 3.80 -29.11
CA ARG A 314 8.85 2.46 -29.17
C ARG A 314 7.33 2.54 -29.35
N ASP A 315 6.76 1.54 -30.00
CA ASP A 315 5.34 1.56 -30.34
C ASP A 315 4.43 1.49 -29.11
N ASP A 316 4.87 0.81 -28.05
CA ASP A 316 4.17 0.74 -26.76
C ASP A 316 4.16 2.07 -25.99
N MET A 317 5.04 3.02 -26.34
CA MET A 317 5.09 4.35 -25.73
C MET A 317 4.19 5.38 -26.45
N ARG A 318 3.73 5.08 -27.66
CA ARG A 318 2.89 6.00 -28.45
C ARG A 318 1.55 6.33 -27.78
N PRO A 319 0.82 5.38 -27.15
CA PRO A 319 -0.43 5.72 -26.45
C PRO A 319 -0.25 6.74 -25.33
N ILE A 320 0.89 6.70 -24.62
CA ILE A 320 1.23 7.69 -23.57
C ILE A 320 1.40 9.07 -24.21
N LEU A 321 2.15 9.15 -25.32
CA LEU A 321 2.32 10.40 -26.06
C LEU A 321 1.02 10.94 -26.64
N ASP A 322 0.14 10.07 -27.15
CA ASP A 322 -1.19 10.47 -27.63
C ASP A 322 -2.05 11.06 -26.48
N ARG A 323 -1.92 10.55 -25.25
CA ARG A 323 -2.55 11.14 -24.06
C ARG A 323 -1.95 12.51 -23.73
N VAL A 324 -0.62 12.67 -23.82
CA VAL A 324 0.05 13.98 -23.65
C VAL A 324 -0.47 14.99 -24.69
N VAL A 325 -0.67 14.57 -25.94
CA VAL A 325 -1.27 15.41 -26.99
C VAL A 325 -2.69 15.85 -26.60
N GLN A 326 -3.51 14.95 -26.07
CA GLN A 326 -4.85 15.32 -25.62
C GLN A 326 -4.83 16.30 -24.45
N MET A 327 -3.98 16.08 -23.45
CA MET A 327 -3.88 16.93 -22.26
C MET A 327 -3.27 18.31 -22.56
N SER A 328 -2.37 18.41 -23.55
CA SER A 328 -1.75 19.67 -23.95
C SER A 328 -2.67 20.57 -24.81
N LYS A 329 -3.84 20.07 -25.22
CA LYS A 329 -4.89 20.87 -25.87
C LYS A 329 -5.70 21.73 -24.89
N GLU A 330 -5.60 21.48 -23.58
CA GLU A 330 -6.15 22.39 -22.56
C GLU A 330 -5.52 23.79 -22.72
N ASP A 331 -6.35 24.84 -22.65
CA ASP A 331 -5.88 26.22 -22.78
C ASP A 331 -4.86 26.52 -21.65
N LYS A 332 -3.72 27.10 -22.03
CA LYS A 332 -2.60 27.46 -21.16
C LYS A 332 -1.78 26.30 -20.55
N THR A 333 -1.75 25.13 -21.19
CA THR A 333 -0.82 24.04 -20.79
C THR A 333 0.54 24.16 -21.48
N GLU A 334 1.62 24.22 -20.70
CA GLU A 334 3.01 24.07 -21.16
C GLU A 334 3.47 22.61 -21.01
N VAL A 335 4.28 22.12 -21.96
CA VAL A 335 4.83 20.77 -21.97
C VAL A 335 6.34 20.85 -21.77
N HIS A 336 6.81 20.38 -20.62
CA HIS A 336 8.23 20.32 -20.29
C HIS A 336 8.73 18.88 -20.48
N ILE A 337 9.76 18.72 -21.31
CA ILE A 337 10.36 17.42 -21.63
C ILE A 337 11.85 17.40 -21.28
N SER A 338 12.28 16.35 -20.58
CA SER A 338 13.64 16.21 -20.06
C SER A 338 14.27 14.89 -20.49
N GLY A 339 15.43 14.96 -21.17
CA GLY A 339 16.12 13.78 -21.71
C GLY A 339 17.16 13.19 -20.76
N HIS A 340 17.12 11.87 -20.60
CA HIS A 340 18.04 11.12 -19.74
C HIS A 340 18.61 9.88 -20.45
N THR A 341 19.80 9.47 -20.02
CA THR A 341 20.47 8.24 -20.47
C THR A 341 21.03 7.45 -19.30
N CYS A 342 21.37 6.19 -19.57
CA CYS A 342 22.24 5.41 -18.69
C CYS A 342 23.70 5.86 -18.79
N ASP A 343 24.58 5.23 -18.03
CA ASP A 343 26.00 5.57 -17.88
C ASP A 343 26.97 4.81 -18.81
N LEU A 344 26.48 3.97 -19.74
CA LEU A 344 27.31 3.09 -20.58
C LEU A 344 28.26 3.83 -21.54
N ALA A 345 28.05 5.12 -21.77
CA ALA A 345 28.82 5.92 -22.72
C ALA A 345 29.47 7.15 -22.07
N SER A 346 30.28 7.87 -22.87
CA SER A 346 30.88 9.13 -22.45
C SER A 346 29.82 10.20 -22.16
N ASP A 347 30.18 11.21 -21.37
CA ASP A 347 29.29 12.30 -20.99
C ASP A 347 28.81 13.07 -22.22
N ALA A 348 29.72 13.35 -23.15
CA ALA A 348 29.41 14.04 -24.42
C ALA A 348 28.42 13.24 -25.27
N TYR A 349 28.64 11.93 -25.40
CA TYR A 349 27.75 11.06 -26.17
C TYR A 349 26.37 10.94 -25.53
N ASN A 350 26.31 10.74 -24.21
CA ASN A 350 25.05 10.66 -23.48
C ASN A 350 24.26 11.97 -23.55
N MET A 351 24.95 13.11 -23.51
CA MET A 351 24.33 14.41 -23.70
C MET A 351 23.70 14.51 -25.10
N ASP A 352 24.42 14.11 -26.15
CA ASP A 352 23.88 14.07 -27.53
C ASP A 352 22.67 13.13 -27.65
N LEU A 353 22.78 11.89 -27.17
CA LEU A 353 21.70 10.92 -27.20
C LEU A 353 20.45 11.43 -26.46
N SER A 354 20.61 12.11 -25.31
CA SER A 354 19.49 12.73 -24.60
C SER A 354 18.80 13.81 -25.42
N LYS A 355 19.55 14.61 -26.19
CA LYS A 355 18.99 15.62 -27.12
C LYS A 355 18.20 14.95 -28.24
N ARG A 356 18.75 13.91 -28.85
CA ARG A 356 18.08 13.17 -29.93
C ARG A 356 16.75 12.57 -29.47
N ARG A 357 16.72 11.91 -28.30
CA ARG A 357 15.49 11.37 -27.70
C ARG A 357 14.42 12.43 -27.44
N VAL A 358 14.82 13.54 -26.84
CA VAL A 358 13.93 14.68 -26.57
C VAL A 358 13.39 15.25 -27.88
N ASN A 359 14.22 15.36 -28.92
CA ASN A 359 13.78 15.83 -30.24
C ASN A 359 12.81 14.85 -30.89
N SER A 360 13.01 13.53 -30.76
CA SER A 360 12.03 12.53 -31.23
C SER A 360 10.66 12.73 -30.58
N VAL A 361 10.62 12.90 -29.25
CA VAL A 361 9.38 13.16 -28.50
C VAL A 361 8.76 14.50 -28.91
N LYS A 362 9.56 15.57 -28.96
CA LYS A 362 9.11 16.90 -29.39
C LYS A 362 8.48 16.85 -30.78
N ASN A 363 9.15 16.23 -31.75
CA ASN A 363 8.65 16.11 -33.11
C ASN A 363 7.37 15.28 -33.18
N TYR A 364 7.26 14.20 -32.39
CA TYR A 364 6.03 13.43 -32.29
C TYR A 364 4.85 14.31 -31.83
N LEU A 365 5.04 15.09 -30.76
CA LEU A 365 4.00 15.98 -30.22
C LEU A 365 3.61 17.07 -31.22
N ILE A 366 4.59 17.73 -31.86
CA ILE A 366 4.36 18.76 -32.86
C ILE A 366 3.56 18.20 -34.05
N ASN A 367 3.97 17.05 -34.58
CA ASN A 367 3.28 16.40 -35.70
C ASN A 367 1.83 15.99 -35.36
N LYS A 368 1.52 15.84 -34.07
CA LYS A 368 0.18 15.54 -33.56
C LYS A 368 -0.62 16.78 -33.15
N GLY A 369 -0.08 17.98 -33.40
CA GLY A 369 -0.77 19.25 -33.26
C GLY A 369 -0.49 20.01 -31.96
N VAL A 370 0.54 19.64 -31.20
CA VAL A 370 1.00 20.45 -30.05
C VAL A 370 1.85 21.61 -30.56
N ALA A 371 1.50 22.83 -30.17
CA ALA A 371 2.22 24.02 -30.61
C ALA A 371 3.67 24.03 -30.11
N ALA A 372 4.64 24.27 -30.99
CA ALA A 372 6.06 24.10 -30.71
C ALA A 372 6.57 25.05 -29.61
N GLU A 373 5.99 26.24 -29.52
CA GLU A 373 6.24 27.28 -28.53
C GLU A 373 5.78 26.89 -27.12
N LYS A 374 4.89 25.91 -26.98
CA LYS A 374 4.45 25.37 -25.69
C LYS A 374 5.37 24.25 -25.18
N ILE A 375 6.37 23.82 -25.95
CA ILE A 375 7.22 22.67 -25.61
C ILE A 375 8.63 23.12 -25.22
N TYR A 376 8.94 22.97 -23.93
CA TYR A 376 10.22 23.31 -23.32
C TYR A 376 11.09 22.07 -23.16
N ALA A 377 12.31 22.10 -23.69
CA ALA A 377 13.20 20.95 -23.75
C ALA A 377 14.45 21.15 -22.89
N THR A 378 14.79 20.13 -22.10
CA THR A 378 16.02 20.09 -21.29
C THR A 378 16.75 18.76 -21.48
N TYR A 379 18.07 18.77 -21.29
CA TYR A 379 18.93 17.65 -21.62
C TYR A 379 19.93 17.40 -20.50
N PHE A 380 19.93 16.20 -19.95
CA PHE A 380 20.76 15.87 -18.79
C PHE A 380 21.80 14.78 -19.08
N GLY A 381 21.72 14.09 -20.23
CA GLY A 381 22.53 12.91 -20.47
C GLY A 381 22.43 11.92 -19.30
N LYS A 382 23.58 11.49 -18.77
CA LYS A 382 23.65 10.59 -17.60
C LYS A 382 23.74 11.29 -16.24
N SER A 383 23.69 12.63 -16.20
CA SER A 383 23.96 13.41 -14.97
C SER A 383 22.83 13.36 -13.93
N ARG A 384 21.63 12.93 -14.34
CA ARG A 384 20.45 12.80 -13.47
C ARG A 384 19.84 11.40 -13.59
N PRO A 385 20.53 10.35 -13.09
CA PRO A 385 19.97 9.01 -13.05
C PRO A 385 18.78 8.98 -12.08
N ARG A 386 17.70 8.29 -12.46
CA ARG A 386 16.55 8.04 -11.56
C ARG A 386 16.90 6.97 -10.54
N VAL A 387 17.62 5.95 -10.99
CA VAL A 387 18.11 4.83 -10.19
C VAL A 387 19.60 4.66 -10.44
N PRO A 388 20.39 4.12 -9.49
CA PRO A 388 21.80 3.81 -9.72
C PRO A 388 21.98 2.90 -10.95
N ASN A 389 22.97 3.13 -11.80
CA ASN A 389 23.20 2.29 -13.00
C ASN A 389 23.91 0.94 -12.67
N THR A 390 23.45 0.25 -11.63
CA THR A 390 24.11 -0.94 -11.07
C THR A 390 23.94 -2.20 -11.94
N ASP A 391 22.84 -2.29 -12.68
CA ASP A 391 22.53 -3.42 -13.59
C ASP A 391 21.74 -2.94 -14.82
N GLU A 392 21.46 -3.85 -15.75
CA GLU A 392 20.79 -3.51 -17.00
C GLU A 392 19.33 -3.06 -16.81
N GLU A 393 18.62 -3.57 -15.80
CA GLU A 393 17.23 -3.17 -15.52
C GLU A 393 17.19 -1.73 -15.00
N HIS A 394 18.10 -1.36 -14.09
CA HIS A 394 18.24 0.03 -13.67
C HIS A 394 18.70 0.94 -14.81
N ARG A 395 19.61 0.48 -15.69
CA ARG A 395 20.01 1.25 -16.87
C ARG A 395 18.84 1.47 -17.83
N ARG A 396 17.93 0.50 -17.99
CA ARG A 396 16.69 0.67 -18.79
C ARG A 396 15.81 1.79 -18.23
N LEU A 397 15.62 1.87 -16.91
CA LEU A 397 14.86 2.94 -16.26
C LEU A 397 15.51 4.34 -16.43
N ASN A 398 16.82 4.40 -16.65
CA ASN A 398 17.52 5.65 -16.93
C ASN A 398 17.48 6.09 -18.40
N ARG A 399 17.08 5.21 -19.33
CA ARG A 399 16.92 5.52 -20.76
C ARG A 399 15.52 6.06 -21.01
N ARG A 400 15.29 7.33 -20.66
CA ARG A 400 13.94 7.92 -20.71
C ARG A 400 13.90 9.38 -21.15
N VAL A 401 12.71 9.83 -21.54
CA VAL A 401 12.30 11.23 -21.56
C VAL A 401 11.18 11.41 -20.54
N GLU A 402 11.39 12.29 -19.56
CA GLU A 402 10.36 12.66 -18.59
C GLU A 402 9.48 13.76 -19.18
N ILE A 403 8.17 13.71 -18.91
CA ILE A 403 7.20 14.69 -19.37
C ILE A 403 6.45 15.28 -18.17
N ARG A 404 6.37 16.61 -18.12
CA ARG A 404 5.62 17.38 -17.12
C ARG A 404 4.73 18.39 -17.82
N LEU A 405 3.48 18.45 -17.42
CA LEU A 405 2.51 19.40 -17.95
C LEU A 405 2.22 20.46 -16.89
N PHE A 406 2.36 21.74 -17.23
CA PHE A 406 2.06 22.85 -16.34
C PHE A 406 0.85 23.60 -16.86
N VAL A 407 -0.20 23.72 -16.05
CA VAL A 407 -1.42 24.44 -16.42
C VAL A 407 -1.42 25.80 -15.72
N ALA A 408 -1.40 26.89 -16.48
CA ALA A 408 -1.52 28.22 -15.87
C ALA A 408 -2.97 28.47 -15.41
N GLU A 409 -3.13 29.04 -14.22
CA GLU A 409 -4.47 29.30 -13.66
C GLU A 409 -5.28 30.30 -14.52
N PRO A 410 -6.63 30.24 -14.49
CA PRO A 410 -7.46 31.30 -15.01
C PRO A 410 -7.14 32.58 -14.24
N SER A 411 -6.83 33.67 -14.94
CA SER A 411 -6.73 34.99 -14.32
C SER A 411 -8.08 35.30 -13.67
N ALA A 412 -8.11 35.51 -12.35
CA ALA A 412 -9.28 36.02 -11.65
C ALA A 412 -9.76 37.28 -12.38
N ARG A 413 -11.03 37.29 -12.80
CA ARG A 413 -11.70 38.46 -13.39
C ARG A 413 -12.21 39.38 -12.30
#